data_AF-A0A914SEZ9-F1
#
_entry.id   AF-A0A914SEZ9-F1
#
_cell.length_a   1.000
_cell.length_b   1.000
_cell.length_c   1.000
_cell.angle_alpha   90.00
_cell.angle_beta   90.00
_cell.angle_gamma   90.00
#
_symmetry.space_group_name_H-M   'P 1'
#
loop_
_entity.id
_entity.type
_entity.pdbx_description
1 polymer ?
#
loop_
_entity_poly.entity_id
_entity_poly.type
_entity_poly.pdbx_seq_one_letter_code
_entity_poly.pdbx_strand_id
1 'polypeptide(L)'
;MKRAFDASGRYRPFDLNLPRNIPRRKDGYEKFAGDSPLTEMGYLQSKLTGAPAVCSRLKTYLRKVLTAGTVLIVAHAASLDTITRQLCGGLPRNQDDFFYCIQQTPYLACSQAVEQPNKLWRIASSPIPPLTHASNTSYNSKILAMNYPQMGCDKGES
;
A
#
# COMPACT_ATOMS: atom_id res chain seq x y z
N MET A 1 6.81 -12.38 4.44
CA MET A 1 6.92 -12.22 5.91
C MET A 1 7.66 -13.34 6.64
N LYS A 2 7.48 -14.63 6.30
CA LYS A 2 8.12 -15.75 7.04
C LYS A 2 9.64 -15.62 7.26
N ARG A 3 10.37 -15.12 6.25
CA ARG A 3 11.83 -14.86 6.33
C ARG A 3 12.24 -13.77 7.34
N ALA A 4 11.31 -12.92 7.76
CA ALA A 4 11.56 -11.84 8.70
C ALA A 4 11.35 -12.26 10.16
N PHE A 5 11.09 -13.54 10.44
CA PHE A 5 10.99 -14.07 11.80
C PHE A 5 12.09 -15.09 12.03
N ASP A 6 12.75 -15.01 13.18
CA ASP A 6 13.70 -16.03 13.61
C ASP A 6 12.97 -17.27 14.17
N ALA A 7 13.71 -18.34 14.49
CA ALA A 7 13.14 -19.56 15.05
C ALA A 7 12.40 -19.36 16.39
N SER A 8 12.67 -18.25 17.08
CA SER A 8 11.98 -17.85 18.32
C SER A 8 10.76 -16.96 18.07
N GLY A 9 10.37 -16.74 16.82
CA GLY A 9 9.25 -15.88 16.45
C GLY A 9 9.52 -14.38 16.63
N ARG A 10 10.79 -13.98 16.83
CA ARG A 10 11.14 -12.56 16.91
C ARG A 10 11.30 -11.99 15.52
N TYR A 11 10.68 -10.84 15.31
CA TYR A 11 10.73 -10.12 14.06
C TYR A 11 12.08 -9.42 13.86
N ARG A 12 12.67 -9.59 12.67
CA ARG A 12 13.89 -8.94 12.20
C ARG A 12 13.73 -8.59 10.72
N PRO A 13 13.57 -7.29 10.37
CA PRO A 13 13.49 -6.89 8.98
C PRO A 13 14.84 -7.13 8.29
N PHE A 14 14.81 -7.70 7.09
CA PHE A 14 16.00 -7.97 6.26
C PHE A 14 16.10 -7.04 5.05
N ASP A 15 15.08 -6.22 4.81
CA ASP A 15 14.98 -5.26 3.73
C ASP A 15 14.44 -3.94 4.31
N LEU A 16 14.96 -2.80 3.84
CA LEU A 16 14.58 -1.47 4.34
C LEU A 16 13.12 -1.13 4.05
N ASN A 17 12.50 -1.79 3.08
CA ASN A 17 11.08 -1.61 2.75
C ASN A 17 10.16 -2.41 3.70
N LEU A 18 10.70 -3.28 4.55
CA LEU A 18 9.89 -3.96 5.57
C LEU A 18 9.66 -3.04 6.79
N PRO A 19 8.51 -3.15 7.47
CA PRO A 19 8.22 -2.37 8.66
C PRO A 19 9.35 -2.47 9.69
N ARG A 20 9.69 -1.35 10.35
CA ARG A 20 10.65 -1.40 11.47
C ARG A 20 10.15 -2.23 12.64
N ASN A 21 8.86 -2.09 12.94
CA ASN A 21 8.17 -2.80 14.00
C ASN A 21 6.84 -3.35 13.46
N ILE A 22 6.41 -4.47 14.02
CA ILE A 22 5.12 -5.06 13.73
C ILE A 22 4.34 -5.29 15.03
N PRO A 23 2.99 -5.23 14.98
CA PRO A 23 2.19 -5.49 16.16
C PRO A 23 2.35 -6.95 16.61
N ARG A 24 2.40 -7.16 17.94
CA ARG A 24 2.25 -8.51 18.50
C ARG A 24 0.80 -8.94 18.35
N ARG A 25 0.57 -10.09 17.69
CA ARG A 25 -0.76 -10.66 17.54
C ARG A 25 -0.96 -11.83 18.52
N LYS A 26 -2.20 -12.06 18.93
CA LYS A 26 -2.56 -13.18 19.83
C LYS A 26 -2.51 -14.53 19.13
N ASP A 27 -2.72 -14.53 17.82
CA ASP A 27 -2.83 -15.70 16.93
C ASP A 27 -1.50 -16.13 16.29
N GLY A 28 -0.38 -15.54 16.72
CA GLY A 28 0.95 -15.88 16.24
C GLY A 28 1.41 -15.04 15.04
N TYR A 29 2.70 -15.16 14.71
CA TYR A 29 3.30 -14.39 13.62
C TYR A 29 3.05 -15.02 12.25
N GLU A 30 2.70 -16.30 12.21
CA GLU A 30 2.40 -17.06 11.00
C GLU A 30 1.20 -16.47 10.26
N LYS A 31 0.28 -15.85 11.00
CA LYS A 31 -0.94 -15.23 10.47
C LYS A 31 -0.66 -14.01 9.61
N PHE A 32 0.53 -13.39 9.72
CA PHE A 32 0.96 -12.36 8.78
C PHE A 32 1.19 -12.88 7.35
N ALA A 33 1.18 -14.20 7.12
CA ALA A 33 1.21 -14.76 5.78
C ALA A 33 -0.09 -14.53 5.00
N GLY A 34 -1.24 -14.53 5.69
CA GLY A 34 -2.55 -14.25 5.10
C GLY A 34 -2.99 -12.79 5.26
N ASP A 35 -2.38 -12.06 6.20
CA ASP A 35 -2.70 -10.67 6.50
C ASP A 35 -1.42 -9.86 6.72
N SER A 36 -0.75 -9.54 5.62
CA SER A 36 0.56 -8.88 5.64
C SER A 36 0.43 -7.39 6.00
N PRO A 37 1.36 -6.83 6.79
CA PRO A 37 1.38 -5.40 7.07
C PRO A 37 1.79 -4.58 5.83
N LEU A 38 1.48 -3.29 5.86
CA LEU A 38 1.96 -2.32 4.88
C LEU A 38 3.49 -2.20 4.93
N THR A 39 4.13 -2.04 3.79
CA THR A 39 5.59 -1.76 3.69
C THR A 39 5.91 -0.32 4.09
N GLU A 40 7.20 0.00 4.27
CA GLU A 40 7.62 1.39 4.51
C GLU A 40 7.30 2.29 3.30
N MET A 41 7.44 1.79 2.07
CA MET A 41 6.99 2.51 0.87
C MET A 41 5.48 2.71 0.87
N GLY A 42 4.69 1.68 1.21
CA GLY A 42 3.24 1.81 1.32
C GLY A 42 2.83 2.84 2.38
N TYR A 43 3.53 2.86 3.51
CA TYR A 43 3.33 3.84 4.57
C TYR A 43 3.67 5.25 4.10
N LEU A 44 4.78 5.45 3.39
CA LEU A 44 5.15 6.73 2.80
C LEU A 44 4.13 7.20 1.77
N GLN A 45 3.72 6.32 0.85
CA GLN A 45 2.65 6.60 -0.11
C GLN A 45 1.39 7.07 0.64
N SER A 46 0.99 6.37 1.72
CA SER A 46 -0.22 6.73 2.50
C SER A 46 -0.13 8.12 3.13
N LYS A 47 1.05 8.50 3.60
CA LYS A 47 1.32 9.83 4.15
C LYS A 47 1.25 10.92 3.08
N LEU A 48 1.87 10.66 1.92
CA LEU A 48 1.89 11.58 0.79
C LEU A 48 0.50 11.79 0.21
N THR A 49 -0.31 10.73 0.10
CA THR A 49 -1.70 10.79 -0.37
C THR A 49 -2.61 11.50 0.65
N GLY A 50 -2.40 11.25 1.94
CA GLY A 50 -3.19 11.88 3.00
C GLY A 50 -2.95 13.38 3.16
N ALA A 51 -1.73 13.86 2.93
CA ALA A 51 -1.39 15.28 3.14
C ALA A 51 -2.17 16.27 2.24
N PRO A 52 -2.29 16.06 0.91
CA PRO A 52 -3.16 16.83 0.03
C PRO A 52 -4.64 16.71 0.39
N ALA A 53 -5.10 15.52 0.78
CA ALA A 53 -6.49 15.27 1.16
C ALA A 53 -6.88 16.06 2.45
N VAL A 54 -5.93 16.16 3.38
CA VAL A 54 -5.99 17.01 4.59
C VAL A 54 -6.00 18.50 4.22
N CYS A 55 -5.29 18.90 3.16
CA CYS A 55 -5.29 20.27 2.65
C CYS A 55 -6.61 20.64 1.94
N SER A 56 -7.28 19.68 1.29
CA SER A 56 -8.52 19.93 0.57
C SER A 56 -9.80 19.86 1.41
N ARG A 57 -9.85 19.09 2.52
CA ARG A 57 -10.94 19.16 3.55
C ARG A 57 -10.85 18.15 4.72
N LEU A 58 -9.85 17.27 4.80
CA LEU A 58 -9.82 16.15 5.78
C LEU A 58 -9.15 16.45 7.13
N LYS A 59 -9.11 17.70 7.63
CA LYS A 59 -8.60 17.97 8.99
C LYS A 59 -9.59 17.70 10.13
N THR A 60 -10.87 17.39 9.86
CA THR A 60 -11.90 17.48 10.91
C THR A 60 -12.56 16.15 11.33
N TYR A 61 -12.19 14.99 10.79
CA TYR A 61 -13.02 13.77 10.97
C TYR A 61 -12.32 12.53 11.55
N LEU A 62 -11.32 12.71 12.42
CA LEU A 62 -10.95 11.66 13.39
C LEU A 62 -11.63 11.82 14.76
N ARG A 63 -12.53 12.81 14.90
CA ARG A 63 -13.43 12.93 16.05
C ARG A 63 -14.84 13.29 15.58
N LYS A 64 -15.78 12.38 15.84
CA LYS A 64 -17.25 12.46 15.68
C LYS A 64 -17.81 12.03 14.32
N VAL A 65 -18.36 10.82 14.34
CA VAL A 65 -19.62 10.36 13.74
C VAL A 65 -20.47 11.46 13.06
N LEU A 66 -20.65 11.27 11.74
CA LEU A 66 -21.72 11.70 10.80
C LEU A 66 -22.78 12.73 11.23
N THR A 67 -23.01 13.75 10.38
CA THR A 67 -24.36 14.29 9.99
C THR A 67 -24.31 15.18 8.73
N ALA A 68 -23.18 15.79 8.40
CA ALA A 68 -22.88 16.41 7.10
C ALA A 68 -21.36 16.41 6.89
N GLY A 69 -20.86 15.68 5.88
CA GLY A 69 -19.42 15.60 5.66
C GLY A 69 -19.01 14.52 4.67
N THR A 70 -17.72 14.52 4.34
CA THR A 70 -17.10 13.53 3.46
C THR A 70 -16.74 12.28 4.26
N VAL A 71 -17.15 11.11 3.78
CA VAL A 71 -16.72 9.81 4.33
C VAL A 71 -15.56 9.30 3.49
N LEU A 72 -14.46 8.90 4.14
CA LEU A 72 -13.34 8.21 3.49
C LEU A 72 -13.47 6.70 3.73
N ILE A 73 -13.53 5.94 2.64
CA ILE A 73 -13.50 4.47 2.68
C ILE A 73 -12.12 4.03 2.22
N VAL A 74 -11.42 3.27 3.06
CA VAL A 74 -10.13 2.64 2.74
C VAL A 74 -10.34 1.14 2.70
N ALA A 75 -10.15 0.54 1.54
CA ALA A 75 -10.44 -0.87 1.29
C ALA A 75 -9.56 -1.39 0.14
N HIS A 76 -10.03 -2.39 -0.59
CA HIS A 76 -9.31 -3.00 -1.71
C HIS A 76 -9.70 -2.38 -3.06
N ALA A 77 -8.90 -2.62 -4.10
CA ALA A 77 -9.21 -2.19 -5.47
C ALA A 77 -10.62 -2.63 -5.93
N ALA A 78 -11.01 -3.87 -5.61
CA ALA A 78 -12.36 -4.39 -5.88
C ALA A 78 -13.46 -3.57 -5.21
N SER A 79 -13.21 -3.06 -4.00
CA SER A 79 -14.16 -2.23 -3.26
C SER A 79 -14.39 -0.88 -3.95
N LEU A 80 -13.38 -0.34 -4.64
CA LEU A 80 -13.52 0.92 -5.38
C LEU A 80 -14.58 0.80 -6.47
N ASP A 81 -14.54 -0.26 -7.29
CA ASP A 81 -15.55 -0.47 -8.34
C ASP A 81 -16.91 -0.88 -7.75
N THR A 82 -16.95 -1.91 -6.90
CA THR A 82 -18.21 -2.46 -6.38
C THR A 82 -19.02 -1.45 -5.57
N ILE A 83 -18.39 -0.74 -4.63
CA ILE A 83 -19.08 0.24 -3.78
C ILE A 83 -19.55 1.43 -4.62
N THR A 84 -18.68 1.98 -5.49
CA THR A 84 -19.05 3.18 -6.26
C THR A 84 -20.12 2.87 -7.31
N ARG A 85 -20.10 1.70 -7.95
CA ARG A 85 -21.17 1.27 -8.86
C ARG A 85 -22.49 1.11 -8.12
N GLN A 86 -22.52 0.37 -7.01
CA GLN A 86 -23.75 0.18 -6.24
C GLN A 86 -24.32 1.50 -5.73
N LEU A 87 -23.46 2.39 -5.23
CA LEU A 87 -23.87 3.70 -4.74
C LEU A 87 -24.49 4.55 -5.86
N CYS A 88 -23.96 4.49 -7.08
CA CYS A 88 -24.47 5.21 -8.24
C CYS A 88 -25.59 4.47 -8.99
N GLY A 89 -26.12 3.37 -8.45
CA GLY A 89 -27.19 2.57 -9.08
C GLY A 89 -26.76 1.74 -10.30
N GLY A 90 -25.46 1.53 -10.48
CA GLY A 90 -24.92 0.68 -11.53
C GLY A 90 -25.08 -0.81 -11.22
N LEU A 91 -25.34 -1.60 -12.27
CA LEU A 91 -25.33 -3.06 -12.16
C LEU A 91 -23.90 -3.59 -11.92
N PRO A 92 -23.73 -4.82 -11.40
CA PRO A 92 -22.43 -5.49 -11.37
C PRO A 92 -21.81 -5.56 -12.77
N ARG A 93 -20.47 -5.48 -12.84
CA ARG A 93 -19.74 -5.72 -14.10
C ARG A 93 -19.76 -7.20 -14.45
N ASN A 94 -19.54 -7.48 -15.73
CA ASN A 94 -19.11 -8.82 -16.13
C ASN A 94 -17.70 -9.10 -15.56
N GLN A 95 -17.31 -10.36 -15.53
CA GLN A 95 -16.07 -10.80 -14.89
C GLN A 95 -14.82 -10.16 -15.52
N ASP A 96 -14.74 -10.08 -16.85
CA ASP A 96 -13.57 -9.57 -17.56
C ASP A 96 -13.38 -8.07 -17.34
N ASP A 97 -14.46 -7.28 -17.46
CA ASP A 97 -14.43 -5.84 -17.20
C ASP A 97 -14.04 -5.54 -15.74
N PHE A 98 -14.54 -6.36 -14.81
CA PHE A 98 -14.24 -6.21 -13.39
C PHE A 98 -12.76 -6.45 -13.11
N PHE A 99 -12.19 -7.53 -13.64
CA PHE A 99 -10.76 -7.82 -13.48
C PHE A 99 -9.88 -6.79 -14.16
N TYR A 100 -10.28 -6.29 -15.34
CA TYR A 100 -9.59 -5.20 -16.01
C TYR A 100 -9.51 -3.96 -15.11
N CYS A 101 -10.63 -3.51 -14.54
CA CYS A 101 -10.65 -2.36 -13.63
C CYS A 101 -9.74 -2.55 -12.41
N ILE A 102 -9.77 -3.73 -11.78
CA ILE A 102 -8.95 -4.03 -10.61
C ILE A 102 -7.45 -3.97 -10.96
N GLN A 103 -7.06 -4.58 -12.07
CA GLN A 103 -5.65 -4.61 -12.49
C GLN A 103 -5.10 -3.23 -12.84
N GLN A 104 -5.96 -2.30 -13.27
CA GLN A 104 -5.59 -0.91 -13.53
C GLN A 104 -5.64 -0.01 -12.29
N THR A 105 -5.98 -0.54 -11.12
CA THR A 105 -6.10 0.25 -9.88
C THR A 105 -4.79 0.16 -9.06
N PRO A 106 -3.94 1.20 -9.06
CA PRO A 106 -2.71 1.21 -8.27
C PRO A 106 -2.99 1.38 -6.77
N TYR A 107 -1.96 1.19 -5.95
CA TYR A 107 -2.02 1.51 -4.53
C TYR A 107 -2.44 2.97 -4.32
N LEU A 108 -3.38 3.17 -3.39
CA LEU A 108 -3.94 4.48 -3.03
C LEU A 108 -4.65 5.22 -4.17
N ALA A 109 -5.06 4.49 -5.23
CA ALA A 109 -6.03 5.02 -6.17
C ALA A 109 -7.26 5.54 -5.42
N CYS A 110 -7.68 6.75 -5.76
CA CYS A 110 -8.76 7.44 -5.09
C CYS A 110 -9.80 7.88 -6.12
N SER A 111 -11.07 7.67 -5.80
CA SER A 111 -12.18 8.24 -6.58
C SER A 111 -13.22 8.74 -5.60
N GLN A 112 -13.96 9.76 -6.02
CA GLN A 112 -14.99 10.37 -5.19
C GLN A 112 -16.36 10.05 -5.79
N ALA A 113 -17.32 9.66 -4.95
CA ALA A 113 -18.73 9.71 -5.31
C ALA A 113 -19.36 10.94 -4.65
N VAL A 114 -20.15 11.69 -5.42
CA VAL A 114 -20.79 12.93 -4.96
C VAL A 114 -22.29 12.81 -5.14
N GLU A 115 -23.04 13.03 -4.05
CA GLU A 115 -24.49 13.16 -4.07
C GLU A 115 -24.88 14.44 -4.81
N GLN A 116 -25.75 14.29 -5.80
CA GLN A 116 -26.29 15.37 -6.61
C GLN A 116 -27.55 15.97 -5.94
N PRO A 117 -28.01 17.17 -6.34
CA PRO A 117 -29.22 17.78 -5.78
C PRO A 117 -30.48 16.92 -5.91
N ASN A 118 -30.53 16.04 -6.92
CA ASN A 118 -31.62 15.10 -7.15
C ASN A 118 -31.53 13.82 -6.31
N LYS A 119 -30.66 13.77 -5.28
CA LYS A 119 -30.44 12.61 -4.40
C LYS A 119 -29.84 11.38 -5.07
N LEU A 120 -29.34 11.51 -6.31
CA LEU A 120 -28.57 10.46 -6.98
C LEU A 120 -27.08 10.66 -6.75
N TRP A 121 -26.32 9.57 -6.70
CA TRP A 121 -24.87 9.60 -6.60
C TRP A 121 -24.23 9.51 -7.98
N ARG A 122 -23.12 10.24 -8.16
CA ARG A 122 -22.32 10.16 -9.37
C ARG A 122 -20.84 10.03 -9.03
N ILE A 123 -20.14 9.17 -9.75
CA ILE A 123 -18.68 9.08 -9.69
C ILE A 123 -18.09 10.37 -10.30
N ALA A 124 -17.23 11.03 -9.53
CA ALA A 124 -16.44 12.17 -9.93
C ALA A 124 -14.96 11.77 -10.02
N SER A 125 -14.15 12.66 -10.61
CA SER A 125 -12.70 12.47 -10.70
C SER A 125 -12.06 12.38 -9.31
N SER A 126 -10.86 11.82 -9.24
CA SER A 126 -10.06 11.76 -8.01
C SER A 126 -9.94 13.16 -7.37
N PRO A 127 -10.17 13.30 -6.05
CA PRO A 127 -9.98 14.56 -5.34
C PRO A 127 -8.50 14.89 -5.06
N ILE A 128 -7.61 13.95 -5.39
CA ILE A 128 -6.16 14.07 -5.21
C ILE A 128 -5.42 13.72 -6.51
N PRO A 129 -4.25 14.33 -6.77
CA PRO A 129 -3.41 13.93 -7.88
C PRO A 129 -2.96 12.46 -7.78
N PRO A 130 -2.70 11.80 -8.92
CA PRO A 130 -2.12 10.45 -8.91
C PRO A 130 -0.70 10.47 -8.34
N LEU A 131 -0.31 9.37 -7.68
CA LEU A 131 1.05 9.13 -7.19
C LEU A 131 1.69 8.01 -8.02
N THR A 132 2.72 8.36 -8.80
CA THR A 132 3.42 7.42 -9.69
C THR A 132 4.91 7.37 -9.33
N HIS A 133 5.46 6.17 -9.23
CA HIS A 133 6.90 5.95 -9.09
C HIS A 133 7.29 4.56 -9.63
N ALA A 134 8.56 4.39 -9.96
CA ALA A 134 9.10 3.11 -10.42
C ALA A 134 9.37 2.13 -9.27
N SER A 135 9.59 0.87 -9.61
CA SER A 135 10.12 -0.15 -8.69
C SER A 135 11.59 0.09 -8.39
N ASN A 136 12.02 -0.21 -7.15
CA ASN A 136 13.43 -0.19 -6.76
C ASN A 136 13.89 -1.61 -6.40
N THR A 137 14.84 -2.15 -7.16
CA THR A 137 15.29 -3.54 -7.04
C THR A 137 16.30 -3.70 -5.92
N SER A 138 16.28 -4.85 -5.24
CA SER A 138 17.29 -5.19 -4.22
C SER A 138 18.69 -5.24 -4.82
N TYR A 139 19.64 -4.58 -4.16
CA TYR A 139 21.04 -4.50 -4.58
C TYR A 139 21.93 -5.44 -3.74
N ASN A 140 22.75 -6.25 -4.41
CA ASN A 140 23.75 -7.10 -3.77
C ASN A 140 25.16 -6.55 -4.02
N SER A 141 25.81 -5.99 -3.00
CA SER A 141 27.14 -5.39 -3.13
C SER A 141 28.23 -6.39 -3.51
N LYS A 142 28.03 -7.70 -3.29
CA LYS A 142 29.01 -8.74 -3.66
C LYS A 142 29.30 -8.80 -5.16
N ILE A 143 28.42 -8.26 -6.00
CA ILE A 143 28.66 -8.18 -7.45
C ILE A 143 29.91 -7.36 -7.79
N LEU A 144 30.27 -6.37 -6.96
CA LEU A 144 31.46 -5.55 -7.15
C LEU A 144 32.75 -6.30 -6.81
N ALA A 145 32.65 -7.34 -5.98
CA ALA A 145 33.78 -8.19 -5.61
C ALA A 145 33.94 -9.40 -6.54
N MET A 146 33.04 -9.58 -7.53
CA MET A 146 33.19 -10.64 -8.51
C MET A 146 34.45 -10.38 -9.34
N ASN A 147 35.38 -11.35 -9.32
CA ASN A 147 36.65 -11.34 -10.05
C ASN A 147 37.74 -10.38 -9.52
N TYR A 148 37.67 -9.92 -8.28
CA TYR A 148 38.86 -9.30 -7.67
C TYR A 148 39.96 -10.36 -7.54
N PRO A 149 41.15 -10.17 -8.14
CA PRO A 149 42.29 -11.00 -7.80
C PRO A 149 42.51 -10.82 -6.30
N GLN A 150 42.51 -11.93 -5.55
CA GLN A 150 43.05 -11.93 -4.20
C GLN A 150 44.47 -11.40 -4.34
N MET A 151 44.76 -10.19 -3.83
CA MET A 151 46.16 -9.78 -3.73
C MET A 151 46.83 -10.83 -2.88
N GLY A 152 47.73 -11.60 -3.52
CA GLY A 152 48.54 -12.60 -2.86
C GLY A 152 49.19 -11.93 -1.66
N CYS A 153 48.86 -12.42 -0.47
CA CYS A 153 49.77 -12.29 0.64
C CYS A 153 50.91 -13.26 0.31
N ASP A 154 51.85 -12.82 -0.52
CA ASP A 154 53.13 -13.51 -0.69
C ASP A 154 53.79 -13.48 0.69
N LYS A 155 53.64 -14.60 1.40
CA LYS A 155 54.51 -14.91 2.52
C LYS A 155 55.90 -15.08 1.93
N GLY A 156 56.72 -14.04 2.07
CA GLY A 156 58.16 -14.16 1.92
C GLY A 156 58.67 -15.11 3.00
N GLU A 157 58.81 -16.38 2.64
CA GLU A 157 59.66 -17.36 3.32
C GLU A 157 60.77 -17.74 2.35
N SER A 158 61.95 -17.16 2.55
CA SER A 158 63.30 -17.78 2.53
C SER A 158 64.36 -16.69 2.55
#